data_AF-A0A3D3LUL6-F1
#
_entry.id   AF-A0A3D3LUL6-F1
#
_cell.length_a   1.000
_cell.length_b   1.000
_cell.length_c   1.000
_cell.angle_alpha   90.00
_cell.angle_beta   90.00
_cell.angle_gamma   90.00
#
_symmetry.space_group_name_H-M   'P 1'
#
loop_
_entity.id
_entity.type
_entity.pdbx_description
1 polymer ?
#
loop_
_entity_poly.entity_id
_entity_poly.type
_entity_poly.pdbx_seq_one_letter_code
_entity_poly.pdbx_strand_id
1 'polypeptide(L)'
;MSKIPFKVSARTARLIGRENISSSKGAIIELVKNGYDADSPLSIVYFDNKYSRINNELSIHEYMTLINKGIPKNILEKTYTFIDEKYLKKIDISEVNNIELKNKLKNLNCLYIIDSGEGMTQKIIREHWMTIGTDNKSVDIFTKTGRVKAGAKGIGRFALDKLGSKCEMITIFNPSNHETDIDENNLKTKNRGYIWKVNWSDFEGEFKTIDKVNAELHGIKSNSLKSEILKNVEGFDFSELFKKFNFEFGTILKISELRDDWDDFYVNQVFNDLEVLVPPKENSNFSIFLFSSLNKNLYGEITGSVCDDYDYKIEAKADKDQNIKITVYRNEYDLEMIDPDFFERPAMQEKPYRKSDFNKGSWKIEKTFSQLLPGYKDRDDSNVFENIGNFDFTLYFMKKTYDSSDAEKFFYRKFMANQRKDWLNKFGGVKLFRDTFRVRPYGEVKESAFDWLGLGARKAQSPAGAGKKDGGYRVNPDNVAGVINISRLTNVNFEDKSSRERSEER
;
A
#
# COMPACT_ATOMS: atom_id res chain seq x y z
N MET A 1 -7.23 48.65 -17.42
CA MET A 1 -6.42 47.45 -17.74
C MET A 1 -7.36 46.26 -17.86
N SER A 2 -7.27 45.51 -18.96
CA SER A 2 -8.00 44.24 -19.10
C SER A 2 -7.30 43.17 -18.26
N LYS A 3 -8.06 42.48 -17.39
CA LYS A 3 -7.58 41.28 -16.70
C LYS A 3 -7.87 40.09 -17.62
N ILE A 4 -6.83 39.35 -18.01
CA ILE A 4 -6.94 38.17 -18.87
C ILE A 4 -6.56 36.94 -18.03
N PRO A 5 -7.41 35.89 -17.98
CA PRO A 5 -7.11 34.70 -17.19
C PRO A 5 -6.02 33.83 -17.83
N PHE A 6 -5.27 33.10 -17.01
CA PHE A 6 -4.34 32.07 -17.48
C PHE A 6 -5.09 30.90 -18.13
N LYS A 7 -4.51 30.33 -19.18
CA LYS A 7 -4.96 29.06 -19.78
C LYS A 7 -3.99 27.95 -19.42
N VAL A 8 -4.52 26.79 -19.04
CA VAL A 8 -3.71 25.62 -18.67
C VAL A 8 -3.67 24.63 -19.84
N SER A 9 -2.46 24.27 -20.26
CA SER A 9 -2.25 23.29 -21.34
C SER A 9 -2.67 21.88 -20.90
N ALA A 10 -3.13 21.06 -21.84
CA ALA A 10 -3.40 19.64 -21.59
C ALA A 10 -2.13 18.87 -21.15
N ARG A 11 -0.93 19.36 -21.53
CA ARG A 11 0.36 18.84 -21.05
C ARG A 11 0.47 18.90 -19.52
N THR A 12 -0.12 19.90 -18.87
CA THR A 12 -0.10 20.02 -17.41
C THR A 12 -0.84 18.86 -16.73
N ALA A 13 -1.94 18.35 -17.28
CA ALA A 13 -2.62 17.16 -16.76
C ALA A 13 -1.70 15.92 -16.80
N ARG A 14 -0.95 15.76 -17.89
CA ARG A 14 0.03 14.68 -18.05
C ARG A 14 1.19 14.79 -17.07
N LEU A 15 1.69 16.01 -16.86
CA LEU A 15 2.75 16.30 -15.89
C LEU A 15 2.30 15.90 -14.47
N ILE A 16 1.09 16.29 -14.07
CA ILE A 16 0.52 15.98 -12.75
C ILE A 16 0.21 14.47 -12.58
N GLY A 17 -0.18 13.79 -13.65
CA GLY A 17 -0.46 12.35 -13.64
C GLY A 17 0.75 11.49 -13.95
N ARG A 18 0.94 11.21 -15.24
CA ARG A 18 1.93 10.26 -15.76
C ARG A 18 3.36 10.53 -15.30
N GLU A 19 3.76 11.80 -15.20
CA GLU A 19 5.16 12.18 -14.91
C GLU A 19 5.41 12.35 -13.40
N ASN A 20 4.43 12.85 -12.64
CA ASN A 20 4.55 12.99 -11.18
C ASN A 20 4.49 11.64 -10.45
N ILE A 21 3.73 10.68 -10.98
CA ILE A 21 3.63 9.33 -10.39
C ILE A 21 4.75 8.45 -10.94
N SER A 22 5.76 8.24 -10.10
CA SER A 22 7.00 7.53 -10.45
C SER A 22 6.80 6.12 -11.01
N SER A 23 5.79 5.37 -10.55
CA SER A 23 5.57 3.98 -10.97
C SER A 23 4.09 3.61 -10.96
N SER A 24 3.73 2.62 -11.78
CA SER A 24 2.38 2.04 -11.82
C SER A 24 1.97 1.40 -10.50
N LYS A 25 2.93 0.86 -9.75
CA LYS A 25 2.69 0.38 -8.39
C LYS A 25 2.26 1.52 -7.46
N GLY A 26 2.99 2.65 -7.51
CA GLY A 26 2.60 3.88 -6.82
C GLY A 26 1.20 4.34 -7.18
N ALA A 27 0.84 4.27 -8.47
CA ALA A 27 -0.49 4.61 -8.95
C ALA A 27 -1.58 3.73 -8.32
N ILE A 28 -1.38 2.41 -8.24
CA ILE A 28 -2.34 1.49 -7.57
C ILE A 28 -2.52 1.87 -6.10
N ILE A 29 -1.44 2.19 -5.40
CA ILE A 29 -1.48 2.56 -3.98
C ILE A 29 -2.30 3.83 -3.76
N GLU A 30 -2.13 4.84 -4.62
CA GLU A 30 -2.92 6.08 -4.55
C GLU A 30 -4.42 5.82 -4.78
N LEU A 31 -4.78 4.86 -5.65
CA LEU A 31 -6.18 4.47 -5.85
C LEU A 31 -6.74 3.67 -4.66
N VAL A 32 -5.95 2.80 -4.05
CA VAL A 32 -6.33 2.09 -2.82
C VAL A 32 -6.58 3.08 -1.66
N LYS A 33 -5.74 4.11 -1.52
CA LYS A 33 -5.95 5.20 -0.55
C LYS A 33 -7.26 5.94 -0.79
N ASN A 34 -7.69 6.13 -2.04
CA ASN A 34 -8.98 6.75 -2.33
C ASN A 34 -10.15 5.90 -1.83
N GLY A 35 -10.07 4.57 -1.91
CA GLY A 35 -11.06 3.67 -1.32
C GLY A 35 -11.11 3.79 0.20
N TYR A 36 -9.95 3.89 0.86
CA TYR A 36 -9.87 4.16 2.30
C TYR A 36 -10.51 5.52 2.67
N ASP A 37 -10.19 6.57 1.93
CA ASP A 37 -10.72 7.92 2.14
C ASP A 37 -12.23 8.02 1.86
N ALA A 38 -12.77 7.13 1.02
CA ALA A 38 -14.19 6.98 0.73
C ALA A 38 -14.95 6.21 1.82
N ASP A 39 -14.33 6.05 2.98
CA ASP A 39 -14.85 5.31 4.13
C ASP A 39 -15.17 3.83 3.84
N SER A 40 -14.49 3.22 2.88
CA SER A 40 -14.65 1.79 2.60
C SER A 40 -13.99 0.92 3.68
N PRO A 41 -14.59 -0.22 4.08
CA PRO A 41 -13.94 -1.23 4.91
C PRO A 41 -12.91 -2.06 4.13
N LEU A 42 -12.89 -1.98 2.79
CA LEU A 42 -11.95 -2.73 1.96
C LEU A 42 -11.57 -2.04 0.65
N SER A 43 -10.48 -2.48 0.05
CA SER A 43 -10.15 -2.19 -1.35
C SER A 43 -9.68 -3.46 -2.05
N ILE A 44 -10.22 -3.74 -3.24
CA ILE A 44 -9.85 -4.88 -4.07
C ILE A 44 -9.07 -4.35 -5.26
N VAL A 45 -7.89 -4.93 -5.48
CA VAL A 45 -7.07 -4.76 -6.69
C VAL A 45 -7.18 -6.05 -7.50
N TYR A 46 -7.93 -6.03 -8.58
CA TYR A 46 -8.14 -7.23 -9.40
C TYR A 46 -7.56 -7.05 -10.80
N PHE A 47 -6.58 -7.89 -11.13
CA PHE A 47 -6.00 -7.99 -12.46
C PHE A 47 -6.78 -9.02 -13.28
N ASP A 48 -7.61 -8.55 -14.22
CA ASP A 48 -8.15 -9.41 -15.28
C ASP A 48 -7.11 -9.49 -16.40
N ASN A 49 -6.16 -10.40 -16.21
CA ASN A 49 -4.95 -10.57 -17.02
C ASN A 49 -4.83 -11.99 -17.60
N LYS A 50 -5.98 -12.68 -17.79
CA LYS A 50 -6.03 -14.05 -18.32
C LYS A 50 -5.31 -14.17 -19.66
N TYR A 51 -5.32 -13.09 -20.44
CA TYR A 51 -4.75 -13.01 -21.78
C TYR A 51 -3.38 -12.32 -21.81
N SER A 52 -2.70 -12.20 -20.66
CA SER A 52 -1.33 -11.64 -20.57
C SER A 52 -0.26 -12.52 -21.22
N ARG A 53 -0.55 -13.79 -21.47
CA ARG A 53 0.37 -14.78 -22.07
C ARG A 53 -0.24 -15.41 -23.31
N ILE A 54 0.62 -15.75 -24.27
CA ILE A 54 0.24 -16.57 -25.42
C ILE A 54 0.33 -18.03 -24.99
N ASN A 55 -0.80 -18.75 -25.00
CA ASN A 55 -0.83 -20.16 -24.65
C ASN A 55 -0.26 -21.02 -25.80
N ASN A 56 0.35 -22.14 -25.45
CA ASN A 56 0.83 -23.10 -26.45
C ASN A 56 -0.32 -23.93 -27.06
N GLU A 57 -1.41 -24.07 -26.33
CA GLU A 57 -2.63 -24.73 -26.81
C GLU A 57 -3.87 -23.94 -26.41
N LEU A 58 -4.92 -24.04 -27.24
CA LEU A 58 -6.24 -23.49 -26.98
C LEU A 58 -7.29 -24.56 -27.32
N SER A 59 -8.30 -24.70 -26.48
CA SER A 59 -9.53 -25.42 -26.85
C SER A 59 -10.29 -24.67 -27.94
N ILE A 60 -11.21 -25.37 -28.63
CA ILE A 60 -12.13 -24.74 -29.60
C ILE A 60 -12.90 -23.59 -28.95
N HIS A 61 -13.37 -23.79 -27.71
CA HIS A 61 -14.10 -22.77 -26.97
C HIS A 61 -13.24 -21.52 -26.70
N GLU A 62 -11.99 -21.68 -26.29
CA GLU A 62 -11.08 -20.55 -26.04
C GLU A 62 -10.73 -19.80 -27.31
N TYR A 63 -10.46 -20.52 -28.40
CA TYR A 63 -10.20 -19.92 -29.71
C TYR A 63 -11.40 -19.07 -30.18
N MET A 64 -12.61 -19.61 -30.09
CA MET A 64 -13.84 -18.88 -30.41
C MET A 64 -14.09 -17.71 -29.46
N THR A 65 -13.74 -17.86 -28.18
CA THR A 65 -13.83 -16.76 -27.20
C THR A 65 -12.93 -15.59 -27.58
N LEU A 66 -11.71 -15.85 -28.05
CA LEU A 66 -10.81 -14.80 -28.54
C LEU A 66 -11.40 -14.05 -29.75
N ILE A 67 -12.00 -14.78 -30.69
CA ILE A 67 -12.69 -14.17 -31.84
C ILE A 67 -13.85 -13.29 -31.37
N ASN A 68 -14.70 -13.79 -30.47
CA ASN A 68 -15.85 -13.05 -29.94
C ASN A 68 -15.43 -11.80 -29.15
N LYS A 69 -14.27 -11.84 -28.48
CA LYS A 69 -13.65 -10.68 -27.82
C LYS A 69 -12.93 -9.73 -28.78
N GLY A 70 -13.02 -9.97 -30.10
CA GLY A 70 -12.56 -9.06 -31.14
C GLY A 70 -11.14 -9.31 -31.66
N ILE A 71 -10.53 -10.47 -31.34
CA ILE A 71 -9.24 -10.84 -31.93
C ILE A 71 -9.47 -11.31 -33.38
N PRO A 72 -8.82 -10.67 -34.37
CA PRO A 72 -8.99 -11.04 -35.76
C PRO A 72 -8.60 -12.49 -36.05
N LYS A 73 -9.48 -13.24 -36.72
CA LYS A 73 -9.27 -14.65 -37.06
C LYS A 73 -7.97 -14.88 -37.85
N ASN A 74 -7.65 -13.99 -38.79
CA ASN A 74 -6.42 -14.05 -39.58
C ASN A 74 -5.14 -13.99 -38.72
N ILE A 75 -5.14 -13.23 -37.61
CA ILE A 75 -4.00 -13.18 -36.68
C ILE A 75 -3.90 -14.53 -35.96
N LEU A 76 -5.02 -15.07 -35.48
CA LEU A 76 -5.04 -16.37 -34.82
C LEU A 76 -4.61 -17.51 -35.75
N GLU A 77 -5.05 -17.51 -37.00
CA GLU A 77 -4.66 -18.51 -38.02
C GLU A 77 -3.18 -18.43 -38.41
N LYS A 78 -2.54 -17.25 -38.29
CA LYS A 78 -1.07 -17.13 -38.44
C LYS A 78 -0.34 -17.83 -37.30
N THR A 79 -0.89 -17.78 -36.08
CA THR A 79 -0.24 -18.30 -34.85
C THR A 79 -0.58 -19.76 -34.54
N TYR A 80 -1.83 -20.18 -34.75
CA TYR A 80 -2.32 -21.50 -34.35
C TYR A 80 -2.71 -22.37 -35.55
N THR A 81 -2.57 -23.68 -35.39
CA THR A 81 -3.07 -24.70 -36.32
C THR A 81 -4.01 -25.63 -35.57
N PHE A 82 -5.11 -26.04 -36.20
CA PHE A 82 -6.05 -27.00 -35.63
C PHE A 82 -5.54 -28.43 -35.82
N ILE A 83 -5.28 -29.15 -34.72
CA ILE A 83 -4.77 -30.52 -34.66
C ILE A 83 -5.44 -31.22 -33.47
N ASP A 84 -5.96 -32.44 -33.67
CA ASP A 84 -6.54 -33.28 -32.61
C ASP A 84 -7.54 -32.52 -31.69
N GLU A 85 -8.56 -31.91 -32.30
CA GLU A 85 -9.62 -31.15 -31.62
C GLU A 85 -9.17 -29.92 -30.82
N LYS A 86 -7.92 -29.48 -30.99
CA LYS A 86 -7.35 -28.30 -30.34
C LYS A 86 -6.62 -27.41 -31.31
N TYR A 87 -6.36 -26.17 -30.90
CA TYR A 87 -5.50 -25.24 -31.62
C TYR A 87 -4.13 -25.21 -30.97
N LEU A 88 -3.11 -25.71 -31.66
CA LEU A 88 -1.73 -25.72 -31.19
C LEU A 88 -0.95 -24.56 -31.81
N LYS A 89 -0.14 -23.90 -30.99
CA LYS A 89 0.77 -22.85 -31.44
C LYS A 89 1.77 -23.44 -32.43
N LYS A 90 1.91 -22.82 -33.61
CA LYS A 90 2.89 -23.24 -34.62
C LYS A 90 4.32 -23.11 -34.08
N ILE A 91 5.19 -24.03 -34.47
CA ILE A 91 6.59 -24.08 -34.04
C ILE A 91 7.39 -22.92 -34.66
N ASP A 92 7.18 -22.63 -35.96
CA ASP A 92 7.94 -21.62 -36.71
C ASP A 92 7.21 -20.26 -36.85
N ILE A 93 6.69 -19.72 -35.74
CA ILE A 93 6.03 -18.41 -35.79
C ILE A 93 7.09 -17.30 -35.83
N SER A 94 6.99 -16.44 -36.85
CA SER A 94 7.82 -15.24 -36.92
C SER A 94 7.61 -14.34 -35.70
N GLU A 95 8.68 -13.71 -35.23
CA GLU A 95 8.64 -12.79 -34.08
C GLU A 95 7.59 -11.69 -34.27
N VAL A 96 7.45 -11.19 -35.50
CA VAL A 96 6.43 -10.19 -35.88
C VAL A 96 5.01 -10.67 -35.59
N ASN A 97 4.67 -11.92 -35.97
CA ASN A 97 3.34 -12.47 -35.73
C ASN A 97 3.07 -12.70 -34.23
N ASN A 98 4.10 -13.10 -33.46
CA ASN A 98 4.00 -13.21 -32.00
C ASN A 98 3.72 -11.84 -31.35
N ILE A 99 4.45 -10.80 -31.76
CA ILE A 99 4.25 -9.43 -31.25
C ILE A 99 2.86 -8.90 -31.63
N GLU A 100 2.41 -9.14 -32.87
CA GLU A 100 1.09 -8.73 -33.34
C GLU A 100 -0.02 -9.33 -32.47
N LEU A 101 0.00 -10.66 -32.24
CA LEU A 101 -0.97 -11.31 -31.37
C LEU A 101 -0.85 -10.82 -29.93
N LYS A 102 0.37 -10.70 -29.38
CA LYS A 102 0.59 -10.21 -28.02
C LYS A 102 -0.05 -8.83 -27.80
N ASN A 103 0.13 -7.91 -28.75
CA ASN A 103 -0.46 -6.57 -28.68
C ASN A 103 -1.99 -6.60 -28.70
N LYS A 104 -2.60 -7.50 -29.49
CA LYS A 104 -4.06 -7.66 -29.52
C LYS A 104 -4.60 -8.27 -28.22
N LEU A 105 -3.93 -9.28 -27.68
CA LEU A 105 -4.30 -9.90 -26.40
C LEU A 105 -4.14 -8.92 -25.23
N LYS A 106 -3.13 -8.04 -25.26
CA LYS A 106 -2.93 -7.00 -24.25
C LYS A 106 -4.16 -6.11 -24.07
N ASN A 107 -4.88 -5.80 -25.15
CA ASN A 107 -6.09 -4.97 -25.11
C ASN A 107 -7.29 -5.65 -24.43
N LEU A 108 -7.24 -6.97 -24.22
CA LEU A 108 -8.26 -7.71 -23.48
C LEU A 108 -8.03 -7.67 -21.97
N ASN A 109 -6.84 -7.25 -21.53
CA ASN A 109 -6.51 -7.19 -20.11
C ASN A 109 -7.00 -5.87 -19.50
N CYS A 110 -7.49 -5.94 -18.27
CA CYS A 110 -7.91 -4.76 -17.52
C CYS A 110 -7.56 -4.88 -16.03
N LEU A 111 -7.47 -3.73 -15.37
CA LEU A 111 -7.22 -3.61 -13.94
C LEU A 111 -8.45 -3.00 -13.30
N TYR A 112 -8.96 -3.65 -12.26
CA TYR A 112 -10.05 -3.16 -11.45
C TYR A 112 -9.54 -2.70 -10.09
N ILE A 113 -9.96 -1.51 -9.66
CA ILE A 113 -9.89 -1.08 -8.26
C ILE A 113 -11.33 -0.94 -7.76
N ILE A 114 -11.68 -1.70 -6.73
CA ILE A 114 -13.06 -1.75 -6.21
C ILE A 114 -13.04 -1.42 -4.71
N ASP A 115 -13.87 -0.47 -4.30
CA ASP A 115 -14.15 -0.19 -2.90
C ASP A 115 -15.64 -0.32 -2.62
N SER A 116 -15.98 -0.62 -1.37
CA SER A 116 -17.35 -0.68 -0.87
C SER A 116 -17.62 0.49 0.10
N GLY A 117 -17.16 1.68 -0.28
CA GLY A 117 -17.32 2.91 0.48
C GLY A 117 -18.65 3.62 0.21
N GLU A 118 -18.65 4.93 0.38
CA GLU A 118 -19.88 5.74 0.31
C GLU A 118 -20.35 6.05 -1.13
N GLY A 119 -19.52 5.76 -2.13
CA GLY A 119 -19.73 6.17 -3.52
C GLY A 119 -19.78 7.69 -3.70
N MET A 120 -20.11 8.15 -4.91
CA MET A 120 -20.12 9.57 -5.27
C MET A 120 -21.41 9.97 -6.00
N THR A 121 -21.95 11.14 -5.62
CA THR A 121 -23.04 11.82 -6.31
C THR A 121 -22.54 12.55 -7.57
N GLN A 122 -23.45 13.02 -8.43
CA GLN A 122 -23.08 13.82 -9.60
C GLN A 122 -22.33 15.09 -9.21
N LYS A 123 -22.80 15.76 -8.16
CA LYS A 123 -22.15 16.95 -7.57
C LYS A 123 -20.71 16.64 -7.17
N ILE A 124 -20.48 15.56 -6.41
CA ILE A 124 -19.13 15.16 -5.99
C ILE A 124 -18.24 14.85 -7.20
N ILE A 125 -18.77 14.15 -8.20
CA ILE A 125 -18.01 13.84 -9.41
C ILE A 125 -17.60 15.14 -10.12
N ARG A 126 -18.53 16.08 -10.29
CA ARG A 126 -18.29 17.31 -11.03
C ARG A 126 -17.39 18.30 -10.28
N GLU A 127 -17.58 18.46 -8.97
CA GLU A 127 -16.93 19.50 -8.17
C GLU A 127 -15.65 19.02 -7.49
N HIS A 128 -15.49 17.72 -7.25
CA HIS A 128 -14.32 17.16 -6.57
C HIS A 128 -13.55 16.17 -7.45
N TRP A 129 -14.22 15.19 -8.07
CA TRP A 129 -13.53 14.21 -8.91
C TRP A 129 -13.04 14.79 -10.23
N MET A 130 -13.72 15.77 -10.83
CA MET A 130 -13.27 16.38 -12.09
C MET A 130 -12.33 17.57 -11.86
N THR A 131 -12.34 18.18 -10.67
CA THR A 131 -11.60 19.41 -10.37
C THR A 131 -10.19 19.15 -9.85
N ILE A 132 -9.16 19.65 -10.56
CA ILE A 132 -7.74 19.45 -10.21
C ILE A 132 -7.33 20.31 -9.03
N GLY A 133 -6.62 19.73 -8.06
CA GLY A 133 -6.01 20.49 -6.96
C GLY A 133 -7.02 21.06 -5.97
N THR A 134 -8.12 20.35 -5.70
CA THR A 134 -9.07 20.76 -4.67
C THR A 134 -8.50 20.52 -3.27
N ASP A 135 -8.58 21.55 -2.42
CA ASP A 135 -8.19 21.51 -1.01
C ASP A 135 -9.24 20.80 -0.11
N ASN A 136 -10.22 20.13 -0.70
CA ASN A 136 -11.34 19.58 0.07
C ASN A 136 -10.87 18.57 1.15
N LYS A 137 -9.81 17.80 0.86
CA LYS A 137 -9.22 16.84 1.81
C LYS A 137 -8.29 17.48 2.86
N SER A 138 -7.96 18.77 2.75
CA SER A 138 -7.26 19.50 3.82
C SER A 138 -8.24 20.14 4.80
N VAL A 139 -9.48 20.40 4.36
CA VAL A 139 -10.57 20.94 5.19
C VAL A 139 -11.37 19.81 5.86
N ASP A 140 -11.74 18.76 5.13
CA ASP A 140 -12.45 17.59 5.67
C ASP A 140 -11.49 16.42 5.90
N ILE A 141 -10.87 16.41 7.07
CA ILE A 141 -9.73 15.54 7.43
C ILE A 141 -10.19 14.13 7.85
N PHE A 142 -11.44 13.96 8.29
CA PHE A 142 -11.94 12.70 8.82
C PHE A 142 -12.94 12.03 7.86
N THR A 143 -12.96 10.71 7.81
CA THR A 143 -14.09 9.95 7.25
C THR A 143 -15.27 9.95 8.24
N LYS A 144 -16.45 9.51 7.83
CA LYS A 144 -17.62 9.48 8.73
C LYS A 144 -17.44 8.54 9.91
N THR A 145 -16.72 7.44 9.74
CA THR A 145 -16.32 6.55 10.85
C THR A 145 -15.16 7.07 11.71
N GLY A 146 -14.62 8.25 11.41
CA GLY A 146 -13.57 8.91 12.20
C GLY A 146 -12.14 8.57 11.79
N ARG A 147 -11.92 7.93 10.63
CA ARG A 147 -10.56 7.69 10.12
C ARG A 147 -9.94 8.97 9.60
N VAL A 148 -8.66 9.17 9.83
CA VAL A 148 -7.92 10.28 9.23
C VAL A 148 -7.64 9.97 7.76
N LYS A 149 -8.09 10.84 6.85
CA LYS A 149 -7.90 10.67 5.40
C LYS A 149 -6.42 10.78 5.02
N ALA A 150 -5.98 9.85 4.18
CA ALA A 150 -4.59 9.69 3.76
C ALA A 150 -4.20 10.65 2.62
N GLY A 151 -5.15 11.06 1.76
CA GLY A 151 -4.88 11.99 0.67
C GLY A 151 -5.01 13.45 1.10
N ALA A 152 -4.03 14.30 0.76
CA ALA A 152 -4.09 15.75 1.05
C ALA A 152 -4.10 16.66 -0.19
N LYS A 153 -3.64 16.17 -1.36
CA LYS A 153 -3.30 17.03 -2.52
C LYS A 153 -4.32 17.04 -3.66
N GLY A 154 -5.40 16.25 -3.57
CA GLY A 154 -6.47 16.26 -4.59
C GLY A 154 -6.06 15.83 -6.01
N ILE A 155 -4.96 15.07 -6.17
CA ILE A 155 -4.43 14.62 -7.48
C ILE A 155 -4.43 13.08 -7.67
N GLY A 156 -4.78 12.30 -6.65
CA GLY A 156 -4.59 10.84 -6.64
C GLY A 156 -5.25 10.09 -7.81
N ARG A 157 -6.38 10.59 -8.36
CA ARG A 157 -7.07 9.98 -9.51
C ARG A 157 -6.29 10.10 -10.84
N PHE A 158 -5.31 11.00 -10.95
CA PHE A 158 -4.42 11.04 -12.11
C PHE A 158 -3.48 9.83 -12.18
N ALA A 159 -3.44 9.01 -11.12
CA ALA A 159 -2.93 7.64 -11.15
C ALA A 159 -3.56 6.78 -12.25
N LEU A 160 -4.81 7.06 -12.64
CA LEU A 160 -5.50 6.35 -13.71
C LEU A 160 -4.74 6.45 -15.05
N ASP A 161 -4.26 7.64 -15.43
CA ASP A 161 -3.49 7.84 -16.68
C ASP A 161 -2.13 7.12 -16.64
N LYS A 162 -1.55 6.92 -15.46
CA LYS A 162 -0.31 6.12 -15.32
C LYS A 162 -0.56 4.65 -15.65
N LEU A 163 -1.75 4.13 -15.33
CA LEU A 163 -2.08 2.71 -15.43
C LEU A 163 -2.64 2.30 -16.79
N GLY A 164 -3.45 3.14 -17.43
CA GLY A 164 -4.06 2.86 -18.73
C GLY A 164 -4.58 4.12 -19.41
N SER A 165 -4.80 4.05 -20.73
CA SER A 165 -5.38 5.17 -21.48
C SER A 165 -6.88 5.34 -21.24
N LYS A 166 -7.62 4.29 -20.87
CA LYS A 166 -9.07 4.38 -20.67
C LYS A 166 -9.49 3.97 -19.27
N CYS A 167 -10.39 4.73 -18.68
CA CYS A 167 -11.01 4.38 -17.40
C CYS A 167 -12.53 4.54 -17.47
N GLU A 168 -13.23 3.52 -16.98
CA GLU A 168 -14.66 3.55 -16.69
C GLU A 168 -14.85 3.43 -15.17
N MET A 169 -15.49 4.41 -14.57
CA MET A 169 -15.85 4.41 -13.16
C MET A 169 -17.35 4.17 -13.02
N ILE A 170 -17.74 3.17 -12.22
CA ILE A 170 -19.13 2.94 -11.82
C ILE A 170 -19.20 3.21 -10.32
N THR A 171 -20.06 4.14 -9.89
CA THR A 171 -20.21 4.46 -8.48
C THR A 171 -21.68 4.43 -8.07
N ILE A 172 -21.97 3.76 -6.96
CA ILE A 172 -23.29 3.67 -6.35
C ILE A 172 -23.19 4.37 -5.00
N PHE A 173 -23.88 5.49 -4.83
CA PHE A 173 -23.69 6.35 -3.66
C PHE A 173 -24.69 6.04 -2.56
N ASN A 174 -24.27 6.17 -1.30
CA ASN A 174 -25.13 6.01 -0.14
C ASN A 174 -25.96 7.30 0.11
N PRO A 175 -27.29 7.28 -0.08
CA PRO A 175 -28.11 8.49 0.06
C PRO A 175 -28.15 9.05 1.49
N SER A 176 -27.85 8.24 2.51
CA SER A 176 -27.82 8.68 3.92
C SER A 176 -26.56 9.48 4.24
N ASN A 177 -25.52 9.30 3.42
CA ASN A 177 -24.18 9.83 3.64
C ASN A 177 -23.89 11.03 2.73
N HIS A 178 -24.80 11.37 1.83
CA HIS A 178 -24.62 12.47 0.88
C HIS A 178 -25.80 13.43 0.94
N GLU A 179 -25.54 14.70 0.60
CA GLU A 179 -26.59 15.66 0.31
C GLU A 179 -27.46 15.18 -0.86
N THR A 180 -28.61 15.82 -1.06
CA THR A 180 -29.48 15.53 -2.20
C THR A 180 -28.69 15.65 -3.50
N ASP A 181 -28.69 14.57 -4.28
CA ASP A 181 -28.01 14.53 -5.56
C ASP A 181 -28.68 15.48 -6.57
N ILE A 182 -27.86 16.33 -7.19
CA ILE A 182 -28.29 17.40 -8.09
C ILE A 182 -27.45 17.41 -9.38
N ASP A 183 -28.10 17.77 -10.49
CA ASP A 183 -27.45 17.92 -11.79
C ASP A 183 -26.72 19.27 -11.94
N GLU A 184 -26.23 19.58 -13.14
CA GLU A 184 -25.57 20.85 -13.49
C GLU A 184 -26.48 22.08 -13.40
N ASN A 185 -27.79 21.89 -13.41
CA ASN A 185 -28.79 22.95 -13.28
C ASN A 185 -29.34 23.06 -11.85
N ASN A 186 -28.69 22.39 -10.88
CA ASN A 186 -29.12 22.28 -9.48
C ASN A 186 -30.50 21.61 -9.30
N LEU A 187 -30.91 20.76 -10.26
CA LEU A 187 -32.16 20.01 -10.16
C LEU A 187 -31.90 18.64 -9.56
N LYS A 188 -32.81 18.20 -8.69
CA LYS A 188 -32.72 16.90 -8.02
C LYS A 188 -32.78 15.75 -9.04
N THR A 189 -31.80 14.87 -8.97
CA THR A 189 -31.76 13.67 -9.84
C THR A 189 -32.59 12.54 -9.20
N LYS A 190 -32.95 11.54 -10.02
CA LYS A 190 -33.56 10.26 -9.57
C LYS A 190 -32.58 9.10 -9.69
N ASN A 191 -31.29 9.39 -9.86
CA ASN A 191 -30.27 8.38 -10.06
C ASN A 191 -29.87 7.77 -8.72
N ARG A 192 -29.37 6.53 -8.77
CA ARG A 192 -28.80 5.80 -7.62
C ARG A 192 -27.29 5.63 -7.75
N GLY A 193 -26.73 6.01 -8.88
CA GLY A 193 -25.32 5.94 -9.18
C GLY A 193 -24.99 6.55 -10.52
N TYR A 194 -23.72 6.49 -10.89
CA TYR A 194 -23.18 7.10 -12.09
C TYR A 194 -22.14 6.21 -12.77
N ILE A 195 -22.10 6.28 -14.10
CA ILE A 195 -21.01 5.77 -14.93
C ILE A 195 -20.27 6.97 -15.50
N TRP A 196 -18.97 7.05 -15.21
CA TRP A 196 -18.08 8.08 -15.72
C TRP A 196 -17.02 7.44 -16.62
N LYS A 197 -16.80 7.98 -17.82
CA LYS A 197 -15.84 7.45 -18.79
C LYS A 197 -14.86 8.52 -19.24
N VAL A 198 -13.57 8.17 -19.25
CA VAL A 198 -12.51 9.03 -19.75
C VAL A 198 -11.56 8.27 -20.67
N ASN A 199 -11.09 8.95 -21.70
CA ASN A 199 -9.96 8.52 -22.51
C ASN A 199 -8.81 9.52 -22.32
N TRP A 200 -7.81 9.13 -21.55
CA TRP A 200 -6.62 9.93 -21.26
C TRP A 200 -5.78 10.23 -22.51
N SER A 201 -5.92 9.44 -23.58
CA SER A 201 -5.29 9.73 -24.86
C SER A 201 -5.85 11.00 -25.51
N ASP A 202 -7.04 11.48 -25.11
CA ASP A 202 -7.61 12.73 -25.64
C ASP A 202 -6.84 13.96 -25.18
N PHE A 203 -6.06 13.85 -24.10
CA PHE A 203 -5.10 14.87 -23.65
C PHE A 203 -3.82 14.91 -24.50
N GLU A 204 -3.65 13.98 -25.45
CA GLU A 204 -2.50 13.93 -26.37
C GLU A 204 -2.77 14.78 -27.62
N GLY A 205 -1.72 15.44 -28.13
CA GLY A 205 -1.76 16.37 -29.27
C GLY A 205 -1.27 17.78 -28.93
N GLU A 206 -0.77 18.49 -29.93
CA GLU A 206 -0.25 19.86 -29.76
C GLU A 206 -1.39 20.86 -29.56
N PHE A 207 -1.14 21.90 -28.74
CA PHE A 207 -2.03 23.05 -28.51
C PHE A 207 -3.43 22.79 -27.89
N LYS A 208 -3.65 21.61 -27.28
CA LYS A 208 -4.87 21.36 -26.48
C LYS A 208 -4.81 22.02 -25.11
N THR A 209 -5.94 22.52 -24.64
CA THR A 209 -6.13 23.06 -23.29
C THR A 209 -7.02 22.11 -22.48
N ILE A 210 -6.85 22.09 -21.15
CA ILE A 210 -7.52 21.13 -20.25
C ILE A 210 -9.06 21.19 -20.39
N ASP A 211 -9.60 22.39 -20.61
CA ASP A 211 -11.03 22.70 -20.72
C ASP A 211 -11.69 22.11 -21.98
N LYS A 212 -10.90 21.59 -22.93
CA LYS A 212 -11.40 20.99 -24.17
C LYS A 212 -11.50 19.47 -24.11
N VAL A 213 -11.01 18.84 -23.04
CA VAL A 213 -11.08 17.40 -22.87
C VAL A 213 -12.24 17.08 -21.94
N ASN A 214 -13.25 16.39 -22.46
CA ASN A 214 -14.46 16.05 -21.73
C ASN A 214 -14.43 14.58 -21.30
N ALA A 215 -15.10 14.29 -20.20
CA ALA A 215 -15.45 12.93 -19.81
C ALA A 215 -16.96 12.74 -19.93
N GLU A 216 -17.38 11.52 -20.25
CA GLU A 216 -18.80 11.18 -20.31
C GLU A 216 -19.32 10.87 -18.91
N LEU A 217 -20.54 11.30 -18.59
CA LEU A 217 -21.20 11.01 -17.33
C LEU A 217 -22.65 10.60 -17.56
N HIS A 218 -23.02 9.41 -17.09
CA HIS A 218 -24.36 8.85 -17.25
C HIS A 218 -24.93 8.42 -15.91
N GLY A 219 -26.14 8.88 -15.60
CA GLY A 219 -26.88 8.43 -14.42
C GLY A 219 -27.43 7.01 -14.59
N ILE A 220 -27.35 6.22 -13.53
CA ILE A 220 -27.89 4.85 -13.48
C ILE A 220 -28.83 4.66 -12.29
N LYS A 221 -29.75 3.71 -12.42
CA LYS A 221 -30.72 3.32 -11.40
C LYS A 221 -30.43 1.95 -10.80
N SER A 222 -29.16 1.54 -10.80
CA SER A 222 -28.77 0.24 -10.28
C SER A 222 -29.10 0.10 -8.79
N ASN A 223 -29.35 -1.14 -8.38
CA ASN A 223 -29.83 -1.44 -7.03
C ASN A 223 -28.70 -1.54 -6.01
N SER A 224 -27.48 -1.91 -6.42
CA SER A 224 -26.32 -2.05 -5.52
C SER A 224 -25.01 -2.14 -6.28
N LEU A 225 -23.90 -1.84 -5.61
CA LEU A 225 -22.55 -2.10 -6.13
C LEU A 225 -22.36 -3.59 -6.45
N LYS A 226 -22.87 -4.50 -5.62
CA LYS A 226 -22.84 -5.95 -5.85
C LYS A 226 -23.41 -6.35 -7.22
N SER A 227 -24.55 -5.76 -7.60
CA SER A 227 -25.17 -6.01 -8.91
C SER A 227 -24.27 -5.55 -10.06
N GLU A 228 -23.61 -4.40 -9.91
CA GLU A 228 -22.67 -3.91 -10.93
C GLU A 228 -21.38 -4.73 -10.98
N ILE A 229 -20.87 -5.26 -9.86
CA ILE A 229 -19.72 -6.17 -9.86
C ILE A 229 -20.05 -7.43 -10.66
N LEU A 230 -21.18 -8.09 -10.35
CA LEU A 230 -21.60 -9.32 -11.04
C LEU A 230 -21.86 -9.12 -12.54
N LYS A 231 -22.24 -7.90 -12.95
CA LYS A 231 -22.52 -7.57 -14.34
C LYS A 231 -21.27 -7.19 -15.13
N ASN A 232 -20.33 -6.46 -14.52
CA ASN A 232 -19.25 -5.79 -15.26
C ASN A 232 -17.85 -6.37 -14.99
N VAL A 233 -17.69 -7.23 -13.97
CA VAL A 233 -16.41 -7.83 -13.58
C VAL A 233 -16.45 -9.33 -13.84
N GLU A 234 -15.68 -9.79 -14.84
CA GLU A 234 -15.58 -11.20 -15.21
C GLU A 234 -14.35 -11.86 -14.56
N GLY A 235 -14.33 -13.20 -14.52
CA GLY A 235 -13.12 -13.98 -14.27
C GLY A 235 -12.77 -14.25 -12.80
N PHE A 236 -13.49 -13.65 -11.84
CA PHE A 236 -13.30 -13.86 -10.40
C PHE A 236 -14.62 -14.09 -9.68
N ASP A 237 -14.62 -14.99 -8.68
CA ASP A 237 -15.79 -15.27 -7.84
C ASP A 237 -15.71 -14.46 -6.55
N PHE A 238 -16.59 -13.46 -6.43
CA PHE A 238 -16.67 -12.56 -5.27
C PHE A 238 -17.55 -13.11 -4.13
N SER A 239 -18.08 -14.33 -4.24
CA SER A 239 -19.08 -14.86 -3.30
C SER A 239 -18.63 -14.84 -1.84
N GLU A 240 -17.37 -15.19 -1.55
CA GLU A 240 -16.83 -15.15 -0.18
C GLU A 240 -16.69 -13.71 0.34
N LEU A 241 -16.32 -12.76 -0.51
CA LEU A 241 -16.24 -11.35 -0.12
C LEU A 241 -17.63 -10.77 0.16
N PHE A 242 -18.64 -11.14 -0.63
CA PHE A 242 -20.02 -10.73 -0.42
C PHE A 242 -20.65 -11.27 0.87
N LYS A 243 -20.07 -12.33 1.47
CA LYS A 243 -20.47 -12.82 2.80
C LYS A 243 -19.81 -12.02 3.92
N LYS A 244 -18.58 -11.55 3.72
CA LYS A 244 -17.76 -10.85 4.73
C LYS A 244 -18.02 -9.34 4.78
N PHE A 245 -18.39 -8.71 3.67
CA PHE A 245 -18.54 -7.26 3.55
C PHE A 245 -19.83 -6.86 2.83
N ASN A 246 -20.33 -5.65 3.13
CA ASN A 246 -21.48 -5.07 2.45
C ASN A 246 -21.05 -4.35 1.17
N PHE A 247 -21.66 -4.70 0.03
CA PHE A 247 -21.45 -4.09 -1.29
C PHE A 247 -22.73 -3.43 -1.80
N GLU A 248 -23.46 -2.73 -0.92
CA GLU A 248 -24.61 -1.92 -1.33
C GLU A 248 -24.14 -0.66 -2.09
N PHE A 249 -23.09 -0.01 -1.59
CA PHE A 249 -22.52 1.23 -2.11
C PHE A 249 -21.02 1.08 -2.37
N GLY A 250 -20.45 2.02 -3.10
CA GLY A 250 -19.02 2.14 -3.36
C GLY A 250 -18.71 2.38 -4.83
N THR A 251 -17.49 2.05 -5.26
CA THR A 251 -16.99 2.41 -6.59
C THR A 251 -16.19 1.28 -7.23
N ILE A 252 -16.37 1.11 -8.54
CA ILE A 252 -15.58 0.25 -9.42
C ILE A 252 -14.82 1.17 -10.37
N LEU A 253 -13.50 1.07 -10.41
CA LEU A 253 -12.65 1.67 -11.43
C LEU A 253 -12.14 0.57 -12.35
N LYS A 254 -12.62 0.53 -13.59
CA LYS A 254 -12.14 -0.37 -14.64
C LYS A 254 -11.17 0.37 -15.54
N ILE A 255 -9.90 0.01 -15.46
CA ILE A 255 -8.80 0.59 -16.24
C ILE A 255 -8.47 -0.38 -17.37
N SER A 256 -8.48 0.12 -18.60
CA SER A 256 -8.24 -0.67 -19.82
C SER A 256 -7.21 0.00 -20.71
N GLU A 257 -6.75 -0.71 -21.74
CA GLU A 257 -5.60 -0.30 -22.56
C GLU A 257 -4.41 0.02 -21.65
N LEU A 258 -4.05 -0.98 -20.85
CA LEU A 258 -3.04 -0.88 -19.80
C LEU A 258 -1.69 -0.52 -20.41
N ARG A 259 -0.95 0.37 -19.74
CA ARG A 259 0.36 0.81 -20.22
C ARG A 259 1.42 -0.28 -19.98
N ASP A 260 1.35 -0.96 -18.84
CA ASP A 260 2.25 -2.06 -18.50
C ASP A 260 1.67 -3.44 -18.82
N ASP A 261 2.56 -4.41 -18.96
CA ASP A 261 2.22 -5.83 -19.10
C ASP A 261 2.08 -6.47 -17.72
N TRP A 262 0.86 -6.76 -17.29
CA TRP A 262 0.58 -7.34 -15.97
C TRP A 262 0.60 -8.87 -16.01
N ASP A 263 1.77 -9.45 -16.26
CA ASP A 263 1.99 -10.87 -16.01
C ASP A 263 2.12 -11.16 -14.51
N ASP A 264 2.22 -12.44 -14.17
CA ASP A 264 2.36 -12.90 -12.78
C ASP A 264 3.55 -12.29 -12.03
N PHE A 265 4.66 -12.01 -12.72
CA PHE A 265 5.84 -11.45 -12.07
C PHE A 265 5.54 -10.03 -11.56
N TYR A 266 4.92 -9.19 -12.39
CA TYR A 266 4.55 -7.83 -11.98
C TYR A 266 3.41 -7.81 -10.96
N VAL A 267 2.43 -8.71 -11.10
CA VAL A 267 1.35 -8.84 -10.10
C VAL A 267 1.92 -9.26 -8.74
N ASN A 268 2.84 -10.23 -8.70
CA ASN A 268 3.52 -10.65 -7.48
C ASN A 268 4.33 -9.49 -6.87
N GLN A 269 4.97 -8.65 -7.68
CA GLN A 269 5.64 -7.46 -7.14
C GLN A 269 4.66 -6.49 -6.47
N VAL A 270 3.50 -6.23 -7.08
CA VAL A 270 2.47 -5.39 -6.46
C VAL A 270 1.95 -6.02 -5.16
N PHE A 271 1.72 -7.33 -5.15
CA PHE A 271 1.30 -8.06 -3.95
C PHE A 271 2.29 -7.87 -2.80
N ASN A 272 3.59 -8.14 -3.04
CA ASN A 272 4.62 -7.95 -2.02
C ASN A 272 4.75 -6.49 -1.59
N ASP A 273 4.67 -5.54 -2.53
CA ASP A 273 4.74 -4.11 -2.20
C ASP A 273 3.55 -3.71 -1.31
N LEU A 274 2.33 -4.16 -1.62
CA LEU A 274 1.13 -3.94 -0.80
C LEU A 274 1.27 -4.56 0.61
N GLU A 275 1.85 -5.75 0.74
CA GLU A 275 2.09 -6.38 2.07
C GLU A 275 2.98 -5.54 2.96
N VAL A 276 3.97 -4.85 2.39
CA VAL A 276 4.85 -3.96 3.16
C VAL A 276 4.20 -2.60 3.44
N LEU A 277 3.14 -2.23 2.71
CA LEU A 277 2.38 -0.99 2.94
C LEU A 277 1.32 -1.10 4.02
N VAL A 278 0.89 -2.31 4.36
CA VAL A 278 -0.09 -2.54 5.42
C VAL A 278 0.65 -2.71 6.74
N PRO A 279 0.31 -1.95 7.80
CA PRO A 279 0.94 -2.13 9.09
C PRO A 279 0.72 -3.56 9.60
N PRO A 280 1.67 -4.16 10.34
CA PRO A 280 1.48 -5.43 11.03
C PRO A 280 0.17 -5.41 11.83
N LYS A 281 -0.72 -6.38 11.56
CA LYS A 281 -2.08 -6.39 12.12
C LYS A 281 -2.07 -6.46 13.65
N GLU A 282 -2.75 -5.51 14.29
CA GLU A 282 -3.60 -5.81 15.46
C GLU A 282 -5.00 -5.17 15.37
N ASN A 283 -5.21 -4.00 14.72
CA ASN A 283 -6.55 -3.36 14.61
C ASN A 283 -6.71 -2.45 13.38
N SER A 284 -6.71 -3.00 12.16
CA SER A 284 -7.07 -2.23 10.95
C SER A 284 -8.51 -2.51 10.53
N ASN A 285 -9.38 -1.50 10.52
CA ASN A 285 -10.75 -1.56 9.98
C ASN A 285 -10.78 -1.48 8.45
N PHE A 286 -9.63 -1.59 7.78
CA PHE A 286 -9.49 -1.55 6.34
C PHE A 286 -8.68 -2.74 5.84
N SER A 287 -9.29 -3.54 4.96
CA SER A 287 -8.66 -4.72 4.35
C SER A 287 -8.32 -4.46 2.88
N ILE A 288 -7.11 -4.83 2.46
CA ILE A 288 -6.72 -4.77 1.05
C ILE A 288 -6.72 -6.20 0.51
N PHE A 289 -7.29 -6.42 -0.67
CA PHE A 289 -7.26 -7.70 -1.37
C PHE A 289 -6.63 -7.52 -2.75
N LEU A 290 -5.86 -8.50 -3.18
CA LEU A 290 -5.34 -8.56 -4.54
C LEU A 290 -5.71 -9.90 -5.18
N PHE A 291 -6.22 -9.86 -6.41
CA PHE A 291 -6.56 -11.06 -7.18
C PHE A 291 -6.06 -10.97 -8.62
N SER A 292 -5.90 -12.13 -9.26
CA SER A 292 -5.45 -12.27 -10.65
C SER A 292 -6.28 -13.32 -11.35
N SER A 293 -6.83 -13.00 -12.53
CA SER A 293 -7.58 -13.97 -13.33
C SER A 293 -6.67 -15.03 -13.96
N LEU A 294 -5.38 -14.71 -14.15
CA LEU A 294 -4.36 -15.65 -14.61
C LEU A 294 -4.05 -16.69 -13.53
N ASN A 295 -3.92 -16.27 -12.27
CA ASN A 295 -3.55 -17.12 -11.14
C ASN A 295 -4.54 -16.95 -9.97
N LYS A 296 -5.71 -17.58 -10.10
CA LYS A 296 -6.87 -17.37 -9.21
C LYS A 296 -6.64 -17.70 -7.73
N ASN A 297 -5.73 -18.63 -7.44
CA ASN A 297 -5.49 -19.15 -6.09
C ASN A 297 -4.19 -18.65 -5.46
N LEU A 298 -3.38 -17.87 -6.17
CA LEU A 298 -2.06 -17.45 -5.70
C LEU A 298 -2.12 -16.22 -4.76
N TYR A 299 -3.14 -15.38 -4.94
CA TYR A 299 -3.28 -14.11 -4.24
C TYR A 299 -4.58 -14.06 -3.43
N GLY A 300 -4.67 -13.12 -2.49
CA GLY A 300 -5.81 -12.97 -1.60
C GLY A 300 -5.75 -11.70 -0.75
N GLU A 301 -6.17 -11.81 0.51
CA GLU A 301 -6.06 -10.72 1.48
C GLU A 301 -4.58 -10.36 1.70
N ILE A 302 -4.26 -9.08 1.58
CA ILE A 302 -2.95 -8.54 1.93
C ILE A 302 -2.89 -8.43 3.45
N THR A 303 -2.15 -9.34 4.08
CA THR A 303 -1.91 -9.30 5.51
C THR A 303 -0.49 -8.82 5.79
N GLY A 304 -0.36 -7.75 6.58
CA GLY A 304 0.93 -7.37 7.14
C GLY A 304 1.53 -8.53 7.94
N SER A 305 2.86 -8.63 7.94
CA SER A 305 3.55 -9.72 8.62
C SER A 305 3.49 -9.57 10.14
N VAL A 306 3.02 -10.62 10.83
CA VAL A 306 3.15 -10.72 12.29
C VAL A 306 4.55 -11.27 12.59
N CYS A 307 5.32 -10.53 13.39
CA CYS A 307 6.62 -10.99 13.84
C CYS A 307 6.47 -11.72 15.17
N ASP A 308 6.25 -13.03 15.10
CA ASP A 308 6.14 -13.89 16.29
C ASP A 308 7.50 -14.42 16.77
N ASP A 309 8.50 -14.45 15.89
CA ASP A 309 9.85 -14.89 16.21
C ASP A 309 10.79 -13.69 16.39
N TYR A 310 10.97 -13.24 17.63
CA TYR A 310 11.93 -12.19 18.00
C TYR A 310 12.74 -12.55 19.24
N ASP A 311 13.85 -11.83 19.47
CA ASP A 311 14.60 -11.92 20.74
C ASP A 311 14.17 -10.79 21.69
N TYR A 312 13.96 -9.58 21.13
CA TYR A 312 13.37 -8.46 21.85
C TYR A 312 12.33 -7.74 20.99
N LYS A 313 11.23 -7.32 21.62
CA LYS A 313 10.24 -6.40 21.05
C LYS A 313 10.14 -5.18 21.96
N ILE A 314 10.13 -3.99 21.37
CA ILE A 314 9.94 -2.72 22.07
C ILE A 314 8.69 -2.08 21.52
N GLU A 315 7.73 -1.80 22.38
CA GLU A 315 6.55 -0.99 22.07
C GLU A 315 6.66 0.31 22.83
N ALA A 316 6.56 1.44 22.16
CA ALA A 316 6.62 2.75 22.80
C ALA A 316 5.49 3.64 22.31
N LYS A 317 4.95 4.46 23.22
CA LYS A 317 3.98 5.51 22.92
C LYS A 317 4.48 6.81 23.49
N ALA A 318 4.67 7.81 22.63
CA ALA A 318 5.02 9.17 22.96
C ALA A 318 3.78 10.07 22.86
N ASP A 319 3.56 10.89 23.87
CA ASP A 319 2.53 11.94 23.85
C ASP A 319 3.12 13.32 23.56
N LYS A 320 2.23 14.27 23.29
CA LYS A 320 2.53 15.70 23.05
C LYS A 320 3.26 16.37 24.21
N ASP A 321 3.18 15.81 25.41
CA ASP A 321 3.82 16.33 26.62
C ASP A 321 5.23 15.73 26.80
N GLN A 322 5.77 15.11 25.73
CA GLN A 322 7.10 14.53 25.64
C GLN A 322 7.31 13.31 26.57
N ASN A 323 6.23 12.75 27.11
CA ASN A 323 6.31 11.52 27.91
C ASN A 323 6.27 10.31 27.00
N ILE A 324 7.12 9.34 27.29
CA ILE A 324 7.20 8.08 26.58
C ILE A 324 6.97 6.93 27.55
N LYS A 325 5.98 6.11 27.22
CA LYS A 325 5.75 4.81 27.87
C LYS A 325 6.29 3.72 26.97
N ILE A 326 7.31 3.01 27.45
CA ILE A 326 7.99 1.94 26.72
C ILE A 326 7.69 0.62 27.43
N THR A 327 7.25 -0.38 26.68
CA THR A 327 7.18 -1.77 27.13
C THR A 327 8.21 -2.58 26.36
N VAL A 328 9.10 -3.25 27.07
CA VAL A 328 10.09 -4.15 26.48
C VAL A 328 9.65 -5.58 26.75
N TYR A 329 9.63 -6.39 25.71
CA TYR A 329 9.37 -7.82 25.75
C TYR A 329 10.65 -8.56 25.38
N ARG A 330 10.96 -9.62 26.11
CA ARG A 330 12.13 -10.48 25.90
C ARG A 330 11.67 -11.89 25.61
N ASN A 331 12.24 -12.47 24.56
CA ASN A 331 12.04 -13.85 24.12
C ASN A 331 13.37 -14.48 23.64
N GLU A 332 14.48 -14.03 24.23
CA GLU A 332 15.85 -14.44 23.90
C GLU A 332 16.26 -15.79 24.52
N TYR A 333 15.70 -16.13 25.68
CA TYR A 333 16.16 -17.26 26.49
C TYR A 333 15.14 -18.40 26.52
N ASP A 334 15.65 -19.63 26.58
CA ASP A 334 14.88 -20.80 26.97
C ASP A 334 14.87 -20.88 28.51
N LEU A 335 13.76 -20.48 29.12
CA LEU A 335 13.66 -20.38 30.58
C LEU A 335 13.73 -21.74 31.28
N GLU A 336 13.37 -22.82 30.60
CA GLU A 336 13.40 -24.17 31.17
C GLU A 336 14.82 -24.70 31.31
N MET A 337 15.75 -24.18 30.50
CA MET A 337 17.17 -24.54 30.57
C MET A 337 17.94 -23.79 31.66
N ILE A 338 17.38 -22.71 32.22
CA ILE A 338 18.08 -21.89 33.21
C ILE A 338 17.99 -22.56 34.59
N ASP A 339 19.16 -22.91 35.14
CA ASP A 339 19.28 -23.43 36.51
C ASP A 339 18.62 -22.46 37.53
N PRO A 340 17.71 -22.91 38.40
CA PRO A 340 17.12 -22.07 39.44
C PRO A 340 18.13 -21.27 40.27
N ASP A 341 19.32 -21.84 40.55
CA ASP A 341 20.38 -21.21 41.33
C ASP A 341 20.97 -19.98 40.63
N PHE A 342 20.84 -19.88 39.30
CA PHE A 342 21.23 -18.69 38.55
C PHE A 342 20.54 -17.43 39.08
N PHE A 343 19.28 -17.56 39.49
CA PHE A 343 18.50 -16.43 39.99
C PHE A 343 18.88 -16.04 41.41
N GLU A 344 19.60 -16.88 42.17
CA GLU A 344 20.06 -16.54 43.53
C GLU A 344 21.19 -15.51 43.55
N ARG A 345 21.83 -15.27 42.39
CA ARG A 345 22.91 -14.28 42.26
C ARG A 345 22.43 -12.87 42.60
N PRO A 346 23.23 -12.02 43.27
CA PRO A 346 22.82 -10.67 43.65
C PRO A 346 22.26 -9.83 42.50
N ALA A 347 22.87 -9.89 41.31
CA ALA A 347 22.40 -9.15 40.14
C ALA A 347 21.02 -9.59 39.62
N MET A 348 20.64 -10.85 39.88
CA MET A 348 19.37 -11.44 39.46
C MET A 348 18.26 -11.24 40.50
N GLN A 349 18.57 -10.65 41.65
CA GLN A 349 17.59 -10.24 42.66
C GLN A 349 17.03 -8.82 42.41
N GLU A 350 17.61 -8.10 41.46
CA GLU A 350 17.20 -6.75 41.08
C GLU A 350 16.27 -6.75 39.87
N LYS A 351 15.31 -5.82 39.83
CA LYS A 351 14.43 -5.64 38.66
C LYS A 351 15.23 -5.01 37.50
N PRO A 352 15.08 -5.44 36.23
CA PRO A 352 14.10 -6.39 35.69
C PRO A 352 14.64 -7.84 35.51
N TYR A 353 15.55 -8.28 36.37
CA TYR A 353 16.26 -9.56 36.22
C TYR A 353 15.75 -10.68 37.13
N ARG A 354 14.75 -10.43 37.98
CA ARG A 354 14.20 -11.45 38.89
C ARG A 354 13.60 -12.62 38.12
N LYS A 355 13.55 -13.80 38.72
CA LYS A 355 12.87 -14.98 38.14
C LYS A 355 11.42 -14.66 37.74
N SER A 356 10.70 -13.88 38.55
CA SER A 356 9.36 -13.40 38.23
C SER A 356 9.33 -12.48 36.99
N ASP A 357 10.34 -11.64 36.79
CA ASP A 357 10.47 -10.76 35.62
C ASP A 357 10.83 -11.58 34.37
N PHE A 358 11.66 -12.63 34.51
CA PHE A 358 11.95 -13.62 33.49
C PHE A 358 10.68 -14.34 33.03
N ASN A 359 9.91 -14.90 33.95
CA ASN A 359 8.66 -15.59 33.64
C ASN A 359 7.61 -14.65 33.04
N LYS A 360 7.55 -13.39 33.47
CA LYS A 360 6.66 -12.38 32.87
C LYS A 360 7.06 -12.01 31.44
N GLY A 361 8.35 -12.10 31.12
CA GLY A 361 8.89 -11.80 29.79
C GLY A 361 8.81 -10.32 29.39
N SER A 362 8.34 -9.42 30.25
CA SER A 362 8.18 -7.99 29.91
C SER A 362 8.27 -7.04 31.10
N TRP A 363 8.73 -5.81 30.83
CA TRP A 363 8.75 -4.72 31.80
C TRP A 363 8.46 -3.38 31.14
N LYS A 364 8.07 -2.40 31.97
CA LYS A 364 7.72 -1.05 31.55
C LYS A 364 8.77 -0.04 32.00
N ILE A 365 9.01 0.95 31.16
CA ILE A 365 9.90 2.09 31.37
C ILE A 365 9.10 3.34 31.03
N GLU A 366 9.14 4.34 31.91
CA GLU A 366 8.56 5.66 31.66
C GLU A 366 9.69 6.68 31.67
N LYS A 367 9.79 7.47 30.60
CA LYS A 367 10.83 8.49 30.41
C LYS A 367 10.31 9.67 29.63
N THR A 368 11.01 10.79 29.68
CA THR A 368 10.81 11.93 28.78
C THR A 368 11.84 11.97 27.65
N PHE A 369 11.61 12.77 26.61
CA PHE A 369 12.61 13.01 25.55
C PHE A 369 13.96 13.46 26.11
N SER A 370 13.97 14.39 27.06
CA SER A 370 15.21 14.88 27.67
C SER A 370 15.97 13.81 28.48
N GLN A 371 15.25 12.85 29.08
CA GLN A 371 15.87 11.72 29.78
C GLN A 371 16.43 10.65 28.83
N LEU A 372 15.94 10.58 27.59
CA LEU A 372 16.47 9.69 26.56
C LEU A 372 17.61 10.33 25.77
N LEU A 373 17.58 11.65 25.60
CA LEU A 373 18.57 12.47 24.90
C LEU A 373 19.16 13.52 25.85
N PRO A 374 19.99 13.09 26.83
CA PRO A 374 20.56 14.01 27.81
C PRO A 374 21.42 15.07 27.13
N GLY A 375 21.22 16.34 27.51
CA GLY A 375 21.93 17.50 26.96
C GLY A 375 21.41 18.01 25.61
N TYR A 376 20.42 17.36 25.00
CA TYR A 376 19.81 17.87 23.76
C TYR A 376 18.92 19.09 24.02
N LYS A 377 18.13 19.06 25.11
CA LYS A 377 17.22 20.16 25.48
C LYS A 377 17.95 21.50 25.63
N ASP A 378 19.18 21.48 26.11
CA ASP A 378 20.00 22.69 26.32
C ASP A 378 20.56 23.26 25.01
N ARG A 379 20.44 22.53 23.89
CA ARG A 379 20.90 22.89 22.55
C ARG A 379 19.77 22.86 21.52
N ASP A 380 18.52 22.80 21.97
CA ASP A 380 17.35 22.71 21.10
C ASP A 380 16.91 24.11 20.63
N ASP A 381 17.79 24.79 19.89
CA ASP A 381 17.59 26.17 19.44
C ASP A 381 16.36 26.34 18.51
N SER A 382 15.87 25.24 17.94
CA SER A 382 14.73 25.18 17.02
C SER A 382 13.44 24.64 17.65
N ASN A 383 13.41 24.44 18.97
CA ASN A 383 12.28 23.84 19.71
C ASN A 383 11.77 22.53 19.07
N VAL A 384 12.69 21.67 18.63
CA VAL A 384 12.39 20.40 17.97
C VAL A 384 11.50 19.53 18.84
N PHE A 385 11.74 19.46 20.16
CA PHE A 385 10.89 18.65 21.05
C PHE A 385 9.43 19.12 21.10
N GLU A 386 9.16 20.41 20.96
CA GLU A 386 7.80 20.96 20.93
C GLU A 386 7.10 20.70 19.59
N ASN A 387 7.89 20.49 18.54
CA ASN A 387 7.40 20.24 17.18
C ASN A 387 7.12 18.76 16.89
N ILE A 388 7.46 17.85 17.80
CA ILE A 388 7.18 16.41 17.69
C ILE A 388 5.79 16.14 18.27
N GLY A 389 4.88 15.66 17.41
CA GLY A 389 3.56 15.25 17.82
C GLY A 389 3.53 13.87 18.48
N ASN A 390 2.34 13.37 18.77
CA ASN A 390 2.15 12.00 19.22
C ASN A 390 2.70 11.03 18.17
N PHE A 391 3.40 10.00 18.64
CA PHE A 391 3.80 8.87 17.82
C PHE A 391 3.87 7.62 18.67
N ASP A 392 3.71 6.47 18.02
CA ASP A 392 4.02 5.19 18.62
C ASP A 392 4.97 4.42 17.72
N PHE A 393 5.70 3.48 18.30
CA PHE A 393 6.49 2.57 17.50
C PHE A 393 6.56 1.19 18.11
N THR A 394 6.72 0.21 17.22
CA THR A 394 7.08 -1.16 17.56
C THR A 394 8.40 -1.49 16.87
N LEU A 395 9.39 -1.97 17.61
CA LEU A 395 10.69 -2.37 17.11
C LEU A 395 11.00 -3.80 17.55
N TYR A 396 11.35 -4.64 16.59
CA TYR A 396 11.82 -6.00 16.80
C TYR A 396 13.33 -6.04 16.62
N PHE A 397 14.00 -6.76 17.52
CA PHE A 397 15.39 -7.14 17.38
C PHE A 397 15.51 -8.66 17.29
N MET A 398 16.28 -9.10 16.29
CA MET A 398 16.46 -10.50 15.94
C MET A 398 17.91 -10.79 15.61
N LYS A 399 18.52 -11.71 16.36
CA LYS A 399 19.75 -12.39 15.96
C LYS A 399 19.47 -13.17 14.68
N LYS A 400 20.33 -12.98 13.67
CA LYS A 400 20.25 -13.67 12.37
C LYS A 400 20.82 -15.08 12.41
N THR A 401 21.72 -15.32 13.34
CA THR A 401 22.44 -16.57 13.57
C THR A 401 22.78 -16.66 15.04
N TYR A 402 23.06 -17.88 15.51
CA TYR A 402 23.63 -18.14 16.81
C TYR A 402 24.62 -19.29 16.69
N ASP A 403 25.56 -19.37 17.62
CA ASP A 403 26.44 -20.53 17.77
C ASP A 403 25.80 -21.51 18.77
N SER A 404 25.81 -22.81 18.46
CA SER A 404 25.16 -23.82 19.30
C SER A 404 25.78 -23.92 20.69
N SER A 405 27.11 -23.75 20.81
CA SER A 405 27.78 -23.78 22.10
C SER A 405 27.41 -22.57 22.96
N ASP A 406 27.30 -21.39 22.35
CA ASP A 406 26.82 -20.18 23.04
C ASP A 406 25.35 -20.30 23.43
N ALA A 407 24.51 -20.91 22.59
CA ALA A 407 23.11 -21.13 22.92
C ALA A 407 22.93 -22.03 24.14
N GLU A 408 23.74 -23.08 24.28
CA GLU A 408 23.73 -23.94 25.46
C GLU A 408 24.31 -23.22 26.68
N LYS A 409 25.44 -22.53 26.51
CA LYS A 409 26.13 -21.82 27.60
C LYS A 409 25.33 -20.67 28.19
N PHE A 410 24.59 -19.94 27.35
CA PHE A 410 23.83 -18.75 27.74
C PHE A 410 22.32 -18.97 27.72
N PHE A 411 21.88 -20.23 27.56
CA PHE A 411 20.47 -20.63 27.56
C PHE A 411 19.63 -19.88 26.51
N TYR A 412 20.19 -19.63 25.33
CA TYR A 412 19.45 -18.94 24.27
C TYR A 412 18.40 -19.85 23.65
N ARG A 413 17.22 -19.28 23.39
CA ARG A 413 16.18 -19.92 22.60
C ARG A 413 16.72 -20.20 21.20
N LYS A 414 16.63 -21.46 20.75
CA LYS A 414 17.01 -21.88 19.41
C LYS A 414 15.95 -21.42 18.39
N PHE A 415 16.38 -21.04 17.20
CA PHE A 415 15.50 -20.57 16.12
C PHE A 415 16.00 -21.01 14.74
N MET A 416 15.10 -21.01 13.74
CA MET A 416 15.48 -21.33 12.37
C MET A 416 16.13 -20.12 11.68
N ALA A 417 17.46 -20.09 11.67
CA ALA A 417 18.24 -18.94 11.16
C ALA A 417 17.87 -18.53 9.71
N ASN A 418 17.57 -19.49 8.83
CA ASN A 418 17.17 -19.20 7.45
C ASN A 418 15.83 -18.46 7.39
N GLN A 419 14.81 -18.91 8.16
CA GLN A 419 13.51 -18.25 8.21
C GLN A 419 13.62 -16.81 8.73
N ARG A 420 14.42 -16.57 9.79
CA ARG A 420 14.67 -15.20 10.28
C ARG A 420 15.33 -14.32 9.23
N LYS A 421 16.34 -14.84 8.51
CA LYS A 421 17.02 -14.09 7.45
C LYS A 421 16.05 -13.73 6.33
N ASP A 422 15.24 -14.69 5.87
CA ASP A 422 14.26 -14.46 4.80
C ASP A 422 13.21 -13.43 5.22
N TRP A 423 12.74 -13.51 6.47
CA TRP A 423 11.81 -12.55 7.04
C TRP A 423 12.41 -11.14 7.13
N LEU A 424 13.64 -11.00 7.63
CA LEU A 424 14.35 -9.70 7.70
C LEU A 424 14.69 -9.15 6.31
N ASN A 425 14.97 -10.00 5.33
CA ASN A 425 15.20 -9.56 3.95
C ASN A 425 13.94 -8.98 3.30
N LYS A 426 12.74 -9.34 3.79
CA LYS A 426 11.46 -8.83 3.30
C LYS A 426 10.91 -7.68 4.15
N PHE A 427 10.98 -7.79 5.47
CA PHE A 427 10.33 -6.88 6.43
C PHE A 427 11.31 -6.10 7.31
N GLY A 428 12.62 -6.28 7.14
CA GLY A 428 13.66 -5.54 7.87
C GLY A 428 13.60 -4.04 7.64
N GLY A 429 14.31 -3.29 8.50
CA GLY A 429 14.32 -1.83 8.52
C GLY A 429 13.15 -1.24 9.31
N VAL A 430 13.32 0.01 9.76
CA VAL A 430 12.31 0.75 10.52
C VAL A 430 11.48 1.61 9.58
N LYS A 431 10.20 1.28 9.42
CA LYS A 431 9.28 1.91 8.47
C LYS A 431 8.48 3.00 9.15
N LEU A 432 8.19 4.07 8.41
CA LEU A 432 7.32 5.16 8.87
C LEU A 432 5.93 5.01 8.26
N PHE A 433 4.90 5.14 9.08
CA PHE A 433 3.50 5.09 8.70
C PHE A 433 2.82 6.37 9.18
N ARG A 434 2.00 6.95 8.31
CA ARG A 434 1.18 8.13 8.60
C ARG A 434 -0.27 7.76 8.35
N ASP A 435 -1.09 7.85 9.40
CA ASP A 435 -2.54 7.62 9.31
C ASP A 435 -2.91 6.31 8.57
N THR A 436 -2.23 5.19 8.92
CA THR A 436 -2.36 3.82 8.34
C THR A 436 -1.53 3.52 7.09
N PHE A 437 -1.04 4.53 6.36
CA PHE A 437 -0.29 4.30 5.13
C PHE A 437 1.21 4.53 5.32
N ARG A 438 2.02 3.64 4.73
CA ARG A 438 3.47 3.78 4.74
C ARG A 438 3.94 5.04 4.01
N VAL A 439 4.85 5.77 4.65
CA VAL A 439 5.61 6.89 4.07
C VAL A 439 6.94 6.34 3.53
N ARG A 440 7.15 6.44 2.22
CA ARG A 440 8.40 6.03 1.56
C ARG A 440 9.37 7.22 1.49
N PRO A 441 10.70 7.00 1.48
CA PRO A 441 11.40 5.72 1.35
C PRO A 441 11.88 5.07 2.67
N TYR A 442 11.45 5.58 3.83
CA TYR A 442 11.97 5.20 5.14
C TYR A 442 11.88 3.69 5.42
N GLY A 443 13.04 3.06 5.65
CA GLY A 443 13.15 1.65 6.06
C GLY A 443 12.89 0.64 4.95
N GLU A 444 13.02 1.04 3.68
CA GLU A 444 12.87 0.12 2.55
C GLU A 444 14.13 -0.71 2.32
N VAL A 445 13.98 -2.03 2.27
CA VAL A 445 15.10 -2.94 2.00
C VAL A 445 15.60 -2.71 0.57
N LYS A 446 16.93 -2.72 0.37
CA LYS A 446 17.60 -2.47 -0.91
C LYS A 446 17.48 -1.04 -1.46
N GLU A 447 16.95 -0.09 -0.69
CA GLU A 447 17.00 1.35 -1.02
C GLU A 447 18.02 2.07 -0.12
N SER A 448 18.47 3.25 -0.54
CA SER A 448 19.43 4.08 0.22
C SER A 448 18.89 4.50 1.60
N ALA A 449 17.57 4.61 1.75
CA ALA A 449 16.90 5.00 2.98
C ALA A 449 16.57 3.82 3.91
N PHE A 450 17.16 2.64 3.69
CA PHE A 450 17.01 1.48 4.57
C PHE A 450 17.38 1.80 6.02
N ASP A 451 18.55 2.41 6.22
CA ASP A 451 19.06 2.85 7.52
C ASP A 451 18.97 4.38 7.67
N TRP A 452 17.80 4.96 7.38
CA TRP A 452 17.55 6.40 7.53
C TRP A 452 17.73 6.91 8.97
N LEU A 453 17.69 6.00 9.96
CA LEU A 453 18.01 6.31 11.35
C LEU A 453 19.51 6.37 11.62
N GLY A 454 20.37 5.84 10.75
CA GLY A 454 21.83 5.81 10.89
C GLY A 454 22.34 4.82 11.96
N LEU A 455 21.62 3.72 12.20
CA LEU A 455 22.01 2.68 13.17
C LEU A 455 23.35 2.03 12.82
N GLY A 456 23.61 1.78 11.54
CA GLY A 456 24.85 1.18 11.04
C GLY A 456 26.05 2.10 11.28
N ALA A 457 25.91 3.39 10.94
CA ALA A 457 26.95 4.39 11.19
C ALA A 457 27.27 4.51 12.70
N ARG A 458 26.23 4.56 13.55
CA ARG A 458 26.41 4.58 15.02
C ARG A 458 27.10 3.32 15.55
N LYS A 459 26.80 2.15 14.99
CA LYS A 459 27.48 0.89 15.35
C LYS A 459 28.94 0.88 14.91
N ALA A 460 29.24 1.37 13.70
CA ALA A 460 30.62 1.46 13.21
C ALA A 460 31.50 2.38 14.07
N GLN A 461 30.93 3.49 14.56
CA GLN A 461 31.62 4.40 15.48
C GLN A 461 31.85 3.81 16.88
N SER A 462 31.03 2.84 17.31
CA SER A 462 31.13 2.21 18.62
C SER A 462 30.83 0.70 18.55
N PRO A 463 31.80 -0.13 18.11
CA PRO A 463 31.60 -1.56 17.89
C PRO A 463 31.60 -2.39 19.20
N ALA A 464 31.24 -1.78 20.33
CA ALA A 464 31.26 -2.44 21.63
C ALA A 464 30.32 -3.66 21.66
N GLY A 465 30.82 -4.77 22.19
CA GLY A 465 30.02 -5.97 22.43
C GLY A 465 29.06 -5.81 23.61
N ALA A 466 28.02 -6.66 23.66
CA ALA A 466 27.01 -6.63 24.73
C ALA A 466 27.59 -6.86 26.14
N GLY A 467 28.75 -7.51 26.26
CA GLY A 467 29.43 -7.78 27.54
C GLY A 467 30.28 -6.63 28.10
N LYS A 468 30.35 -5.46 27.44
CA LYS A 468 31.12 -4.33 27.96
C LYS A 468 30.45 -3.73 29.20
N LYS A 469 31.18 -3.64 30.32
CA LYS A 469 30.65 -3.14 31.61
C LYS A 469 30.04 -1.74 31.53
N ASP A 470 30.65 -0.86 30.72
CA ASP A 470 30.16 0.51 30.52
C ASP A 470 29.01 0.59 29.50
N GLY A 471 28.53 -0.57 29.02
CA GLY A 471 27.52 -0.68 27.98
C GLY A 471 28.03 -0.24 26.59
N GLY A 472 27.13 0.32 25.79
CA GLY A 472 27.46 0.85 24.46
C GLY A 472 27.22 -0.12 23.30
N TYR A 473 26.60 -1.28 23.54
CA TYR A 473 26.15 -2.13 22.44
C TYR A 473 25.19 -1.37 21.52
N ARG A 474 25.42 -1.49 20.21
CA ARG A 474 24.60 -0.89 19.16
C ARG A 474 24.05 -1.98 18.25
N VAL A 475 22.76 -1.87 17.96
CA VAL A 475 22.06 -2.77 17.05
C VAL A 475 22.45 -2.46 15.60
N ASN A 476 22.59 -3.50 14.79
CA ASN A 476 22.77 -3.33 13.34
C ASN A 476 21.39 -3.15 12.69
N PRO A 477 21.22 -2.24 11.70
CA PRO A 477 19.99 -2.13 10.93
C PRO A 477 19.51 -3.47 10.34
N ASP A 478 20.42 -4.39 9.99
CA ASP A 478 20.08 -5.71 9.47
C ASP A 478 19.45 -6.66 10.49
N ASN A 479 19.53 -6.34 11.79
CA ASN A 479 18.95 -7.12 12.88
C ASN A 479 17.61 -6.57 13.37
N VAL A 480 17.11 -5.51 12.75
CA VAL A 480 15.91 -4.83 13.21
C VAL A 480 14.84 -4.75 12.12
N ALA A 481 13.61 -4.84 12.57
CA ALA A 481 12.43 -4.46 11.82
C ALA A 481 11.54 -3.64 12.74
N GLY A 482 10.86 -2.63 12.22
CA GLY A 482 9.97 -1.86 13.06
C GLY A 482 9.04 -0.97 12.27
N VAL A 483 8.07 -0.42 12.98
CA VAL A 483 7.08 0.51 12.47
C VAL A 483 7.00 1.68 13.43
N ILE A 484 7.04 2.89 12.91
CA ILE A 484 6.73 4.14 13.59
C ILE A 484 5.44 4.66 13.00
N ASN A 485 4.43 4.88 13.83
CA ASN A 485 3.15 5.45 13.44
C ASN A 485 3.09 6.92 13.88
N ILE A 486 2.77 7.79 12.94
CA ILE A 486 2.52 9.21 13.15
C ILE A 486 1.13 9.57 12.61
N SER A 487 0.62 10.73 13.01
CA SER A 487 -0.62 11.28 12.44
C SER A 487 -0.42 12.71 11.95
N ARG A 488 -1.02 13.06 10.82
CA ARG A 488 -1.02 14.44 10.32
C ARG A 488 -1.67 15.45 11.27
N LEU A 489 -2.53 14.99 12.18
CA LEU A 489 -3.22 15.85 13.15
C LEU A 489 -2.28 16.38 14.23
N THR A 490 -1.26 15.60 14.58
CA THR A 490 -0.37 15.90 15.71
C THR A 490 1.02 16.25 15.21
N ASN A 491 1.43 15.73 14.05
CA ASN A 491 2.71 15.98 13.42
C ASN A 491 2.51 16.88 12.19
N VAL A 492 2.11 18.12 12.43
CA VAL A 492 1.79 19.12 11.37
C VAL A 492 3.03 19.60 10.62
N ASN A 493 4.17 19.66 11.31
CA ASN A 493 5.45 20.09 10.73
C ASN A 493 6.12 19.01 9.86
N PHE A 494 5.56 17.79 9.84
CA PHE A 494 6.01 16.72 8.95
C PHE A 494 5.26 16.80 7.62
N GLU A 495 5.83 17.47 6.62
CA GLU A 495 5.25 17.57 5.27
C GLU A 495 5.66 16.41 4.36
N ASP A 496 4.68 15.74 3.74
CA ASP A 496 4.94 14.70 2.74
C ASP A 496 5.39 15.32 1.41
N LYS A 497 6.67 15.15 1.07
CA LYS A 497 7.18 15.49 -0.27
C LYS A 497 6.69 14.44 -1.27
N SER A 498 6.01 14.89 -2.33
CA SER A 498 5.42 14.02 -3.37
C SER A 498 6.44 13.45 -4.36
N SER A 499 7.68 13.92 -4.33
CA SER A 499 8.76 13.47 -5.20
C SER A 499 9.79 12.67 -4.39
N ARG A 500 10.22 11.52 -4.94
CA ARG A 500 11.44 10.81 -4.54
C ARG A 500 12.71 11.53 -5.01
N GLU A 501 12.69 12.86 -5.12
CA GLU A 501 13.88 13.63 -5.47
C GLU A 501 14.53 14.19 -4.22
N ARG A 502 15.77 13.72 -4.02
CA ARG A 502 16.83 14.14 -3.09
C ARG A 502 16.41 15.09 -1.96
N SER A 503 16.51 14.57 -0.75
CA SER A 503 16.72 15.33 0.47
C SER A 503 17.82 16.39 0.26
N GLU A 504 17.43 17.64 0.12
CA GLU A 504 18.10 18.71 0.85
C GLU A 504 17.25 18.96 2.09
N GLU A 505 17.82 18.58 3.23
CA GLU A 505 17.40 19.01 4.56
C GLU A 505 17.50 20.54 4.59
N ARG A 506 16.43 21.20 5.04
CA ARG A 506 16.50 22.57 5.54
C ARG A 506 16.35 22.54 7.04
#